data_AF-A0AAD2WA94-F1
#
_entry.id   AF-A0AAD2WA94-F1
#
_cell.length_a   1.000
_cell.length_b   1.000
_cell.length_c   1.000
_cell.angle_alpha   90.00
_cell.angle_beta   90.00
_cell.angle_gamma   90.00
#
_symmetry.space_group_name_H-M   'P 1'
#
loop_
_entity.id
_entity.type
_entity.pdbx_description
1 polymer ?
#
loop_
_entity_poly.entity_id
_entity_poly.type
_entity_poly.pdbx_seq_one_letter_code
_entity_poly.pdbx_strand_id
1 'polypeptide(L)' 'MIQENQRAMEQYAVRNGKAAPEVVHYKYGMDLDIKKIVSVTQANKNCSVAPSRMTYEDSSGKLNTVEYRVMGSDCPHGG' A
#
# COMPACT_ATOMS: atom_id res chain seq x y z
N MET A 1 1.00 -12.20 1.96
CA MET A 1 0.43 -10.99 1.32
C MET A 1 1.21 -9.72 1.65
N ILE A 2 1.17 -9.19 2.88
CA ILE A 2 1.89 -7.94 3.22
C ILE A 2 3.43 -8.11 3.23
N GLN A 3 3.93 -9.21 3.79
CA GLN A 3 5.38 -9.47 3.82
C GLN A 3 5.96 -9.71 2.42
N GLU A 4 5.20 -10.35 1.53
CA GLU A 4 5.57 -10.52 0.13
C GLU A 4 5.56 -9.19 -0.64
N ASN A 5 4.56 -8.33 -0.36
CA ASN A 5 4.54 -6.97 -0.90
C ASN A 5 5.79 -6.18 -0.47
N GLN A 6 6.19 -6.25 0.80
CA GLN A 6 7.40 -5.56 1.25
C GLN A 6 8.64 -6.00 0.47
N ARG A 7 8.86 -7.32 0.36
CA ARG A 7 9.99 -7.86 -0.41
C ARG A 7 9.92 -7.46 -1.90
N ALA A 8 8.72 -7.48 -2.49
CA ALA A 8 8.52 -7.07 -3.88
C ALA A 8 8.82 -5.58 -4.09
N MET A 9 8.48 -4.72 -3.13
CA MET A 9 8.72 -3.28 -3.21
C MET A 9 10.19 -2.91 -2.95
N GLU A 10 10.89 -3.64 -2.07
CA GLU A 10 12.35 -3.55 -1.92
C GLU A 10 13.06 -3.94 -3.23
N GLN A 11 12.66 -5.05 -3.86
CA GLN A 11 13.20 -5.45 -5.15
C GLN A 11 12.88 -4.44 -6.27
N TYR A 12 11.67 -3.87 -6.26
CA TYR A 12 11.31 -2.82 -7.19
C TYR A 12 12.19 -1.57 -7.00
N ALA A 13 12.45 -1.16 -5.76
CA ALA A 13 13.33 -0.04 -5.46
C ALA A 13 14.74 -0.28 -6.01
N VAL A 14 15.33 -1.46 -5.73
CA VAL A 14 16.65 -1.85 -6.27
C VAL A 14 16.69 -1.81 -7.79
N ARG A 15 15.68 -2.39 -8.46
CA ARG A 15 15.60 -2.43 -9.94
C ARG A 15 15.49 -1.04 -10.58
N ASN A 16 14.96 -0.06 -9.86
CA ASN A 16 14.76 1.31 -10.35
C ASN A 16 15.79 2.30 -9.78
N GLY A 17 16.80 1.83 -9.03
CA GLY A 17 17.82 2.70 -8.42
C GLY A 17 17.24 3.65 -7.36
N LYS A 18 16.14 3.28 -6.70
CA LYS A 18 15.46 4.06 -5.67
C LYS A 18 15.75 3.50 -4.29
N ALA A 19 15.58 4.33 -3.26
CA ALA A 19 15.63 3.88 -1.86
C ALA A 19 14.44 2.94 -1.57
N ALA A 20 14.66 1.97 -0.68
CA ALA A 20 13.59 1.10 -0.20
C ALA A 20 12.49 1.94 0.47
N PRO A 21 11.21 1.73 0.13
CA PRO A 21 10.13 2.54 0.70
C PRO A 21 9.93 2.21 2.17
N GLU A 22 9.93 3.23 3.03
CA GLU A 22 9.53 3.09 4.41
C GLU A 22 8.01 2.89 4.51
N VAL A 23 7.60 2.03 5.45
CA VAL A 23 6.19 1.78 5.73
C VAL A 23 5.70 2.77 6.78
N VAL A 24 4.78 3.63 6.40
CA VAL A 24 4.16 4.63 7.28
C VAL A 24 2.69 4.26 7.50
N HIS A 25 2.22 4.33 8.73
CA HIS A 25 0.79 4.19 9.01
C HIS A 25 0.04 5.45 8.57
N TYR A 26 -0.88 5.28 7.63
CA TYR A 26 -1.74 6.35 7.16
C TYR A 26 -2.65 6.82 8.30
N LYS A 27 -2.79 8.15 8.42
CA LYS A 27 -3.78 8.78 9.28
C LYS A 27 -4.79 9.47 8.38
N TYR A 28 -6.08 9.34 8.70
CA TYR A 28 -7.12 9.99 7.92
C TYR A 28 -6.87 11.51 7.85
N GLY A 29 -6.91 12.06 6.64
CA GLY A 29 -6.59 13.47 6.38
C GLY A 29 -5.10 13.78 6.22
N MET A 30 -4.22 12.79 6.28
CA MET A 30 -2.81 12.95 5.90
C MET A 30 -2.71 13.28 4.42
N ASP A 31 -1.98 14.35 4.12
CA ASP A 31 -1.69 14.75 2.74
C ASP A 31 -0.64 13.80 2.15
N LEU A 32 -0.92 13.28 0.97
CA LEU A 32 -0.05 12.34 0.25
C LEU A 32 0.23 12.92 -1.12
N ASP A 33 1.49 13.27 -1.37
CA ASP A 33 1.96 13.66 -2.70
C ASP A 33 2.10 12.42 -3.58
N ILE A 34 0.99 11.98 -4.18
CA ILE A 34 0.95 10.78 -5.01
C ILE A 34 1.06 11.18 -6.48
N LYS A 35 2.22 10.92 -7.08
CA LYS A 35 2.41 11.06 -8.54
C LYS A 35 2.01 9.79 -9.29
N LYS A 36 2.37 8.62 -8.75
CA LYS A 36 2.09 7.32 -9.41
C LYS A 36 1.92 6.20 -8.39
N ILE A 37 0.88 5.40 -8.54
CA ILE A 37 0.70 4.17 -7.75
C ILE A 37 1.51 3.04 -8.39
N VAL A 38 2.35 2.37 -7.60
CA VAL A 38 3.18 1.24 -8.04
C VAL A 38 2.54 -0.09 -7.68
N SER A 39 1.99 -0.19 -6.48
CA SER A 39 1.39 -1.43 -5.98
C SER A 39 0.35 -1.12 -4.91
N VAL A 40 -0.71 -1.94 -4.86
CA VAL A 40 -1.68 -1.97 -3.78
C VAL A 40 -1.91 -3.42 -3.40
N THR A 41 -1.80 -3.76 -2.12
CA THR A 41 -2.18 -5.09 -1.64
C THR A 41 -3.69 -5.14 -1.44
N GLN A 42 -4.35 -6.14 -2.02
CA GLN A 42 -5.74 -6.41 -1.71
C GLN A 42 -5.91 -6.81 -0.25
N ALA A 43 -7.02 -6.39 0.36
CA ALA A 43 -7.42 -6.95 1.65
C ALA A 43 -7.78 -8.43 1.50
N ASN A 44 -7.78 -9.11 2.65
CA ASN A 44 -8.32 -10.46 2.74
C ASN A 44 -9.75 -10.49 2.19
N LYS A 45 -10.10 -11.61 1.55
CA LYS A 45 -11.43 -11.82 0.97
C LYS A 45 -12.54 -11.80 2.03
N ASN A 46 -12.23 -12.25 3.24
CA ASN A 46 -13.16 -12.30 4.37
C ASN A 46 -13.79 -10.94 4.66
N CYS A 47 -15.08 -10.91 5.03
CA CYS A 47 -15.76 -9.69 5.48
C CYS A 47 -15.26 -9.24 6.86
N SER A 48 -14.06 -8.69 6.89
CA SER A 48 -13.46 -8.09 8.06
C SER A 48 -12.54 -6.95 7.65
N VAL A 49 -12.23 -6.08 8.62
CA VAL A 49 -11.23 -5.03 8.42
C VAL A 49 -9.85 -5.66 8.41
N ALA A 50 -9.12 -5.47 7.32
CA ALA A 50 -7.77 -6.01 7.14
C ALA A 50 -6.77 -4.89 6.78
N PRO A 51 -5.49 -5.04 7.15
CA PRO A 51 -4.46 -4.12 6.71
C PRO A 51 -4.23 -4.25 5.20
N SER A 52 -3.99 -3.12 4.54
CA SER A 52 -3.59 -2.98 3.15
C SER A 52 -2.43 -1.99 3.06
N ARG A 53 -1.49 -2.28 2.17
CA ARG A 53 -0.36 -1.40 1.83
C ARG A 53 -0.54 -0.86 0.41
N MET A 54 -0.26 0.42 0.25
CA MET A 54 -0.12 1.07 -1.05
C MET A 54 1.28 1.66 -1.15
N THR A 55 2.01 1.28 -2.19
CA THR A 55 3.30 1.87 -2.53
C THR A 55 3.11 2.81 -3.71
N TYR A 56 3.54 4.05 -3.54
CA TYR A 56 3.46 5.09 -4.55
C TYR A 56 4.78 5.83 -4.70
N GLU A 57 4.96 6.44 -5.86
CA GLU A 57 6.02 7.40 -6.16
C GLU A 57 5.47 8.82 -5.97
N ASP A 58 6.22 9.65 -5.26
CA ASP A 58 5.89 11.06 -5.04
C ASP A 58 6.40 11.98 -6.16
N SER A 59 6.13 13.28 -6.06
CA SER A 59 6.56 14.27 -7.06
C SER A 59 8.09 14.33 -7.20
N SER A 60 8.83 14.03 -6.12
CA SER A 60 10.30 13.99 -6.07
C SER A 60 10.90 12.69 -6.63
N GLY A 61 10.05 11.70 -6.94
CA GLY A 61 10.47 10.39 -7.43
C GLY A 61 10.87 9.40 -6.33
N LYS A 62 10.60 9.71 -5.05
CA LYS A 62 10.83 8.79 -3.94
C LYS A 62 9.66 7.82 -3.83
N LEU A 63 9.96 6.57 -3.45
CA LEU A 63 8.94 5.56 -3.14
C LEU A 63 8.53 5.67 -1.68
N ASN A 64 7.23 5.68 -1.43
CA ASN A 64 6.63 5.69 -0.11
C ASN A 64 5.61 4.54 -0.03
N THR A 65 5.58 3.83 1.10
CA THR A 65 4.56 2.81 1.37
C THR A 65 3.69 3.28 2.52
N VAL A 66 2.39 3.37 2.29
CA VAL A 66 1.41 3.64 3.35
C VAL A 66 0.66 2.37 3.70
N GLU A 67 0.49 2.12 4.98
CA GLU A 67 -0.37 1.06 5.50
C GLU A 67 -1.65 1.65 6.09
N TYR A 68 -2.79 1.15 5.65
CA TYR A 68 -4.12 1.57 6.08
C TYR A 68 -5.02 0.35 6.21
N ARG A 69 -6.21 0.55 6.78
CA ARG A 69 -7.20 -0.51 6.97
C ARG A 69 -8.31 -0.36 5.96
N VAL A 70 -8.69 -1.46 5.32
CA VAL A 70 -9.81 -1.51 4.38
C VAL A 70 -10.75 -2.66 4.74
N MET A 71 -12.00 -2.55 4.31
CA MET A 71 -12.95 -3.66 4.40
C MET A 71 -12.61 -4.72 3.35
N GLY A 72 -12.66 -6.00 3.73
CA GLY A 72 -12.57 -7.10 2.77
C GLY A 72 -13.70 -7.09 1.76
N SER A 73 -13.49 -7.79 0.64
CA SER A 73 -14.39 -7.75 -0.53
C SER A 73 -15.67 -8.58 -0.38
N ASP A 74 -15.64 -9.69 0.36
CA ASP A 74 -16.75 -10.66 0.39
C ASP A 74 -17.71 -10.35 1.54
N CYS A 75 -18.14 -9.09 1.63
CA CYS A 75 -19.18 -8.70 2.58
C CYS A 75 -20.58 -9.00 2.03
N PRO A 76 -21.48 -9.57 2.84
CA PRO A 76 -22.86 -9.74 2.43
C PRO A 76 -23.46 -8.36 2.15
N HIS A 77 -23.91 -8.14 0.92
CA HIS A 77 -24.80 -7.03 0.62
C HIS A 77 -26.05 -7.24 1.47
N GLY A 78 -26.39 -6.26 2.32
CA GLY A 78 -27.60 -6.32 3.14
C GLY A 78 -28.82 -6.56 2.25
N GLY A 79 -29.58 -7.59 2.57
CA GLY A 79 -30.91 -7.86 2.00
C GLY A 79 -31.99 -7.02 2.66
#